data_AF-D7A3C7-F1
#
_entry.id   AF-D7A3C7-F1
#
_cell.length_a   1.000
_cell.length_b   1.000
_cell.length_c   1.000
_cell.angle_alpha   90.00
_cell.angle_beta   90.00
_cell.angle_gamma   90.00
#
_symmetry.space_group_name_H-M   'P 1'
#
loop_
_entity.id
_entity.type
_entity.pdbx_description
1 polymer ?
#
loop_
_entity_poly.entity_id
_entity_poly.type
_entity_poly.pdbx_seq_one_letter_code
_entity_poly.pdbx_strand_id
1 'polypeptide(L)'
;MKTYRGDRTIDGVAVTVDGAPLPERTDIKEISRDGFEWSYEGVAPAQLALAILADHFGSAALALQNYDRFMRDVVANFGNEWEFTTADIEAVLTARAA
;
A
#
# COMPACT_ATOMS: atom_id res chain seq x y z
N MET A 1 15.00 -3.89 -6.26
CA MET A 1 13.62 -4.35 -6.49
C MET A 1 13.05 -4.59 -5.11
N LYS A 2 12.00 -3.85 -4.74
CA LYS A 2 11.44 -3.91 -3.39
C LYS A 2 10.39 -5.00 -3.31
N THR A 3 10.30 -5.65 -2.16
CA THR A 3 9.24 -6.60 -1.81
C THR A 3 8.46 -6.08 -0.61
N TYR A 4 7.17 -5.86 -0.81
CA TYR A 4 6.22 -5.48 0.22
C TYR A 4 5.52 -6.73 0.72
N ARG A 5 5.29 -6.80 2.04
CA ARG A 5 4.56 -7.90 2.67
C ARG A 5 3.59 -7.37 3.70
N GLY A 6 2.44 -8.02 3.80
CA GLY A 6 1.54 -7.83 4.93
C GLY A 6 1.10 -9.17 5.51
N ASP A 7 1.03 -9.19 6.84
CA ASP A 7 0.64 -10.35 7.63
C ASP A 7 -0.26 -9.87 8.79
N ARG A 8 -1.32 -10.63 9.06
CA ARG A 8 -2.18 -10.46 10.24
C ARG A 8 -1.69 -11.42 11.31
N THR A 9 -0.85 -10.90 12.20
CA THR A 9 -0.25 -11.64 13.32
C THR A 9 -1.13 -11.62 14.56
N ILE A 10 -0.74 -12.38 15.60
CA ILE A 10 -1.39 -12.33 16.93
C ILE A 10 -1.32 -10.94 17.57
N ASP A 11 -0.29 -10.17 17.24
CA ASP A 11 -0.04 -8.81 17.76
C ASP A 11 -0.69 -7.72 16.87
N GLY A 12 -1.42 -8.13 15.83
CA GLY A 12 -2.09 -7.25 14.88
C GLY A 12 -1.44 -7.26 13.50
N VAL A 13 -1.71 -6.19 12.74
CA VAL A 13 -1.26 -6.03 11.37
C VAL A 13 0.23 -5.64 11.31
N ALA A 14 1.02 -6.40 10.56
CA ALA A 14 2.40 -6.07 10.24
C ALA A 14 2.55 -5.85 8.73
N VAL A 15 3.10 -4.69 8.34
CA VAL A 15 3.43 -4.38 6.94
C VAL A 15 4.89 -3.99 6.84
N THR A 16 5.61 -4.60 5.91
CA THR A 16 7.04 -4.36 5.70
C THR A 16 7.38 -4.10 4.24
N VAL A 17 8.49 -3.41 4.02
CA VAL A 17 9.19 -3.31 2.74
C VAL A 17 10.64 -3.75 2.95
N ASP A 18 11.08 -4.74 2.17
CA ASP A 18 12.40 -5.35 2.29
C ASP A 18 12.74 -5.80 3.73
N GLY A 19 11.71 -6.26 4.47
CA GLY A 19 11.83 -6.74 5.85
C GLY A 19 11.85 -5.66 6.93
N ALA A 20 11.84 -4.37 6.57
CA ALA A 20 11.70 -3.26 7.51
C ALA A 20 10.23 -2.78 7.58
N PRO A 21 9.73 -2.28 8.73
CA PRO A 21 8.39 -1.73 8.83
C PRO A 21 8.14 -0.63 7.80
N LEU A 22 7.03 -0.72 7.06
CA LEU A 22 6.64 0.32 6.10
C LEU A 22 6.12 1.55 6.86
N PRO A 23 6.69 2.75 6.68
CA PRO A 23 6.17 3.96 7.30
C PRO A 23 4.75 4.27 6.78
N GLU A 24 3.83 4.64 7.67
CA GLU A 24 2.43 4.94 7.28
C GLU A 24 2.27 6.15 6.37
N ARG A 25 3.29 7.01 6.33
CA ARG A 25 3.32 8.25 5.55
C ARG A 25 2.19 9.24 5.87
N THR A 26 1.79 9.29 7.15
CA THR A 26 0.88 10.34 7.66
C THR A 26 1.48 11.75 7.53
N ASP A 27 2.81 11.87 7.35
CA ASP A 27 3.50 13.10 6.96
C ASP A 27 3.10 13.62 5.56
N ILE A 28 2.72 12.72 4.64
CA ILE A 28 2.16 13.10 3.34
C ILE A 28 0.69 13.49 3.51
N LYS A 29 -0.10 12.58 4.10
CA LYS A 29 -1.53 12.77 4.36
C LYS A 29 -2.00 11.74 5.39
N GLU A 30 -2.58 12.21 6.48
CA GLU A 30 -3.34 11.38 7.42
C GLU A 30 -4.73 11.09 6.82
N ILE A 31 -4.89 9.92 6.20
CA ILE A 31 -6.16 9.40 5.70
C ILE A 31 -6.85 8.57 6.78
N SER A 32 -6.07 7.78 7.54
CA SER A 32 -6.52 6.95 8.65
C SER A 32 -5.74 7.29 9.91
N ARG A 33 -6.41 7.17 11.07
CA ARG A 33 -5.77 7.23 12.41
C ARG A 33 -5.57 5.84 13.02
N ASP A 34 -6.19 4.83 12.43
CA ASP A 34 -6.21 3.46 12.93
C ASP A 34 -5.08 2.61 12.31
N GLY A 35 -4.17 3.25 11.56
CA GLY A 35 -3.07 2.59 10.87
C GLY A 35 -3.49 1.90 9.57
N PHE A 36 -2.82 0.78 9.27
CA PHE A 36 -3.02 -0.01 8.05
C PHE A 36 -4.07 -1.10 8.21
N GLU A 37 -4.83 -1.30 7.14
CA GLU A 37 -5.74 -2.42 6.94
C GLU A 37 -5.80 -2.77 5.45
N TRP A 38 -6.41 -3.89 5.09
CA TRP A 38 -6.66 -4.32 3.70
C TRP A 38 -7.84 -5.29 3.65
N SER A 39 -8.11 -5.86 2.46
CA SER A 39 -9.23 -6.77 2.16
C SER A 39 -10.62 -6.12 2.06
N TYR A 40 -10.68 -4.78 2.03
CA TYR A 40 -11.89 -4.00 1.80
C TYR A 40 -11.54 -2.59 1.29
N GLU A 41 -12.52 -1.85 0.79
CA GLU A 41 -12.34 -0.44 0.44
C GLU A 41 -12.58 0.46 1.65
N GLY A 42 -11.66 1.39 1.95
CA GLY A 42 -11.84 2.30 3.07
C GLY A 42 -10.60 3.15 3.39
N VAL A 43 -10.69 3.92 4.47
CA VAL A 43 -9.65 4.88 4.86
C VAL A 43 -8.32 4.22 5.27
N ALA A 44 -8.36 3.11 6.02
CA ALA A 44 -7.16 2.39 6.44
C ALA A 44 -6.48 1.64 5.27
N PRO A 45 -7.22 0.93 4.39
CA PRO A 45 -6.68 0.45 3.10
C PRO A 45 -6.12 1.55 2.21
N ALA A 46 -6.74 2.73 2.21
CA ALA A 46 -6.23 3.87 1.46
C ALA A 46 -4.93 4.43 2.04
N GLN A 47 -4.76 4.40 3.37
CA GLN A 47 -3.49 4.76 4.02
C GLN A 47 -2.37 3.79 3.61
N LEU A 48 -2.65 2.48 3.59
CA LEU A 48 -1.69 1.48 3.13
C LEU A 48 -1.32 1.68 1.65
N ALA A 49 -2.31 1.94 0.79
CA ALA A 49 -2.05 2.24 -0.62
C ALA A 49 -1.15 3.47 -0.80
N LEU A 50 -1.40 4.55 -0.03
CA LEU A 50 -0.58 5.75 -0.07
C LEU A 50 0.86 5.45 0.36
N ALA A 51 1.05 4.71 1.45
CA ALA A 51 2.37 4.36 1.97
C ALA A 51 3.19 3.53 0.97
N ILE A 52 2.59 2.49 0.38
CA ILE A 52 3.24 1.64 -0.63
C ILE A 52 3.67 2.49 -1.83
N LEU A 53 2.77 3.32 -2.38
CA LEU A 53 3.09 4.13 -3.55
C LEU A 53 4.10 5.25 -3.25
N ALA A 54 4.05 5.84 -2.06
CA ALA A 54 5.01 6.87 -1.67
C ALA A 54 6.43 6.30 -1.54
N ASP A 55 6.57 5.08 -1.03
CA ASP A 55 7.84 4.36 -0.99
C ASP A 55 8.30 3.89 -2.38
N HIS A 56 7.37 3.40 -3.21
CA HIS A 56 7.65 2.95 -4.57
C HIS A 56 8.14 4.09 -5.47
N PHE A 57 7.38 5.20 -5.52
CA PHE A 57 7.72 6.33 -6.39
C PHE A 57 8.80 7.24 -5.82
N GLY A 58 9.02 7.23 -4.51
CA GLY A 58 9.80 8.28 -3.83
C GLY A 58 9.18 9.68 -3.99
N SER A 59 7.87 9.77 -4.28
CA SER A 59 7.18 11.02 -4.61
C SER A 59 5.79 11.08 -3.97
N ALA A 60 5.59 12.05 -3.08
CA ALA A 60 4.31 12.31 -2.45
C ALA A 60 3.22 12.69 -3.47
N ALA A 61 3.59 13.47 -4.49
CA ALA A 61 2.65 13.91 -5.52
C ALA A 61 2.12 12.74 -6.36
N LEU A 62 2.99 11.81 -6.77
CA LEU A 62 2.57 10.64 -7.53
C LEU A 62 1.75 9.67 -6.67
N ALA A 63 2.13 9.49 -5.39
CA ALA A 63 1.36 8.67 -4.47
C ALA A 63 -0.07 9.25 -4.26
N LEU A 64 -0.20 10.55 -4.03
CA LEU A 64 -1.50 11.22 -3.85
C LEU A 64 -2.41 11.13 -5.08
N GLN A 65 -1.83 11.09 -6.28
CA GLN A 65 -2.60 10.95 -7.51
C GLN A 65 -3.15 9.53 -7.73
N ASN A 66 -2.49 8.52 -7.17
CA ASN A 66 -2.73 7.11 -7.54
C ASN A 66 -3.29 6.25 -6.39
N TYR A 67 -3.15 6.66 -5.12
CA TYR A 67 -3.47 5.80 -3.97
C TYR A 67 -4.92 5.31 -3.95
N ASP A 68 -5.87 6.18 -4.29
CA ASP A 68 -7.30 5.87 -4.16
C ASP A 68 -7.72 4.75 -5.14
N ARG A 69 -7.19 4.78 -6.36
CA ARG A 69 -7.39 3.70 -7.32
C ARG A 69 -6.60 2.45 -6.94
N PHE A 70 -5.33 2.60 -6.57
CA PHE A 70 -4.49 1.47 -6.18
C PHE A 70 -5.08 0.73 -4.97
N MET A 71 -5.71 1.46 -4.05
CA MET A 71 -6.46 0.90 -2.95
C MET A 71 -7.55 -0.04 -3.45
N ARG A 72 -8.44 0.42 -4.35
CA ARG A 72 -9.55 -0.40 -4.87
C ARG A 72 -9.09 -1.59 -5.71
N ASP A 73 -8.12 -1.36 -6.60
CA ASP A 73 -7.68 -2.35 -7.57
C ASP A 73 -6.78 -3.43 -6.90
N VAL A 74 -6.03 -3.07 -5.85
CA VAL A 74 -5.00 -3.94 -5.26
C VAL A 74 -5.22 -4.17 -3.77
N VAL A 75 -5.14 -3.12 -2.94
CA VAL A 75 -5.09 -3.28 -1.47
C VAL A 75 -6.39 -3.86 -0.93
N ALA A 76 -7.54 -3.46 -1.46
CA ALA A 76 -8.84 -3.99 -1.09
C ALA A 76 -9.00 -5.49 -1.39
N ASN A 77 -8.10 -6.08 -2.19
CA ASN A 77 -8.16 -7.47 -2.65
C ASN A 77 -7.06 -8.35 -2.06
N PHE A 78 -6.18 -7.81 -1.19
CA PHE A 78 -5.19 -8.62 -0.50
C PHE A 78 -5.83 -9.66 0.43
N GLY A 79 -5.23 -10.85 0.48
CA GLY A 79 -5.59 -11.91 1.44
C GLY A 79 -5.04 -11.64 2.84
N ASN A 80 -5.23 -12.58 3.77
CA ASN A 80 -4.72 -12.45 5.15
C ASN A 80 -3.20 -12.24 5.20
N GLU A 81 -2.49 -12.95 4.34
CA GLU A 81 -1.07 -12.75 4.05
C GLU A 81 -0.96 -12.36 2.58
N TRP A 82 -0.04 -11.44 2.28
CA TRP A 82 0.21 -11.02 0.92
C TRP A 82 1.67 -10.63 0.72
N GLU A 83 2.14 -10.81 -0.51
CA GLU A 83 3.41 -10.30 -1.01
C GLU A 83 3.14 -9.55 -2.31
N PHE A 84 3.77 -8.39 -2.47
CA PHE A 84 3.63 -7.56 -3.66
C PHE A 84 4.98 -6.92 -3.99
N THR A 85 5.41 -6.93 -5.24
CA THR A 85 6.73 -6.42 -5.64
C THR A 85 6.64 -5.11 -6.40
N THR A 86 7.78 -4.40 -6.51
CA THR A 86 7.93 -3.27 -7.45
C THR A 86 7.41 -3.62 -8.85
N ALA A 87 7.67 -4.83 -9.35
CA ALA A 87 7.22 -5.23 -10.68
C ALA A 87 5.70 -5.39 -10.78
N ASP A 88 5.05 -5.92 -9.73
CA ASP A 88 3.59 -6.05 -9.68
C ASP A 88 2.92 -4.66 -9.64
N ILE A 89 3.51 -3.71 -8.90
CA ILE A 89 3.05 -2.31 -8.86
C ILE A 89 3.14 -1.70 -10.26
N GLU A 90 4.30 -1.78 -10.92
CA GLU A 90 4.50 -1.26 -12.28
C GLU A 90 3.51 -1.90 -13.28
N ALA A 91 3.25 -3.20 -13.17
CA ALA A 91 2.31 -3.91 -14.02
C ALA A 91 0.89 -3.38 -13.85
N VAL A 92 0.41 -3.18 -12.61
CA VAL A 92 -0.92 -2.62 -12.33
C VAL A 92 -1.05 -1.17 -12.84
N LEU A 93 0.00 -0.36 -12.67
CA LEU A 93 0.00 1.02 -13.11
C LEU A 93 0.02 1.12 -14.65
N THR A 94 0.81 0.28 -15.31
CA THR A 94 0.98 0.27 -16.77
C THR A 94 -0.19 -0.37 -17.51
N ALA A 95 -0.83 -1.40 -16.95
CA ALA A 95 -1.97 -2.10 -17.58
C ALA A 95 -3.17 -1.20 -17.90
N ARG A 96 -3.15 0.08 -17.50
CA ARG A 96 -4.18 1.06 -17.79
C ARG A 96 -3.66 2.33 -18.47
N ALA A 97 -2.43 2.32 -19.01
CA ALA A 97 -1.95 3.32 -19.95
C ALA A 97 -2.22 2.94 -21.44
N ALA A 98 -2.78 1.75 -21.67
CA ALA A 98 -3.20 1.23 -22.98
C ALA A 98 -4.73 1.31 -23.15
#